data_AF-G2WFY7-F1
#
_entry.id   AF-G2WFY7-F1
#
_cell.length_a   1.000
_cell.length_b   1.000
_cell.length_c   1.000
_cell.angle_alpha   90.00
_cell.angle_beta   90.00
_cell.angle_gamma   90.00
#
_symmetry.space_group_name_H-M   'P 1'
#
loop_
_entity.id
_entity.type
_entity.pdbx_description
1 polymer ?
#
loop_
_entity_poly.entity_id
_entity_poly.type
_entity_poly.pdbx_seq_one_letter_code
_entity_poly.pdbx_strand_id
1 'polypeptide(L)'
;MAKHIVAALQIGSCPGSTKDTLKKILSYEKEIKESGAKLVVIPEATLGGYPKGSNFGVYLGYRLQEGREEYAKYLAEAIEIGNGEKYPEISQLCALSKATDASLCVGCIERDGTTLYCTMVYIDPKDGYVGKHRKLMPTAGERLIWGQGDGSTLPVVDTAAGKIGGAICWENMMPLLRYAMYKKGVEIWCAPTVDARPI
;
A
#
# COMPACT_ATOMS: atom_id res chain seq x y z
N MET A 1 12.43 28.94 -0.48
CA MET A 1 12.04 27.52 -0.67
C MET A 1 10.94 27.19 0.32
N ALA A 2 9.82 26.63 -0.14
CA ALA A 2 8.80 26.11 0.76
C ALA A 2 9.38 24.93 1.55
N LYS A 3 9.06 24.84 2.83
CA LYS A 3 9.46 23.72 3.70
C LYS A 3 8.21 22.88 3.96
N HIS A 4 8.30 21.59 3.73
CA HIS A 4 7.21 20.64 3.95
C HIS A 4 7.64 19.58 4.96
N ILE A 5 6.72 19.19 5.82
CA ILE A 5 6.90 18.07 6.75
C ILE A 5 6.36 16.82 6.06
N VAL A 6 7.12 15.73 6.09
CA VAL A 6 6.69 14.41 5.64
C VAL A 6 6.80 13.44 6.81
N ALA A 7 5.87 12.51 6.91
CA ALA A 7 5.80 11.57 8.01
C ALA A 7 5.74 10.12 7.51
N ALA A 8 6.37 9.22 8.24
CA ALA A 8 6.18 7.78 8.12
C ALA A 8 5.38 7.31 9.33
N LEU A 9 4.18 6.79 9.11
CA LEU A 9 3.32 6.29 10.19
C LEU A 9 3.66 4.82 10.44
N GLN A 10 4.44 4.54 11.48
CA GLN A 10 4.77 3.16 11.84
C GLN A 10 3.59 2.46 12.50
N ILE A 11 2.89 1.63 11.73
CA ILE A 11 1.69 0.91 12.15
C ILE A 11 1.68 -0.50 11.52
N GLY A 12 1.21 -1.49 12.29
CA GLY A 12 0.92 -2.83 11.80
C GLY A 12 -0.58 -3.11 11.74
N SER A 13 -0.96 -4.04 10.86
CA SER A 13 -2.31 -4.55 10.71
C SER A 13 -2.87 -5.13 12.00
N CYS A 14 -4.18 -4.99 12.20
CA CYS A 14 -4.88 -5.62 13.31
C CYS A 14 -5.09 -7.11 13.01
N PRO A 15 -4.94 -8.02 14.00
CA PRO A 15 -5.20 -9.45 13.80
C PRO A 15 -6.65 -9.79 13.42
N GLY A 16 -7.59 -8.88 13.72
CA GLY A 16 -9.02 -9.09 13.52
C GLY A 16 -9.45 -9.00 12.06
N SER A 17 -9.48 -7.79 11.50
CA SER A 17 -9.96 -7.55 10.14
C SER A 17 -9.31 -6.33 9.48
N THR A 18 -9.47 -6.21 8.17
CA THR A 18 -9.12 -4.99 7.42
C THR A 18 -9.88 -3.77 7.91
N LYS A 19 -11.15 -3.94 8.34
CA LYS A 19 -11.95 -2.85 8.92
C LYS A 19 -11.35 -2.34 10.22
N ASP A 20 -10.86 -3.22 11.08
CA ASP A 20 -10.23 -2.81 12.34
C ASP A 20 -8.87 -2.16 12.10
N THR A 21 -8.14 -2.62 11.08
CA THR A 21 -6.91 -1.96 10.65
C THR A 21 -7.17 -0.56 10.11
N LEU A 22 -8.22 -0.39 9.30
CA LEU A 22 -8.62 0.92 8.80
C LEU A 22 -9.00 1.86 9.95
N LYS A 23 -9.84 1.43 10.89
CA LYS A 23 -10.17 2.23 12.09
C LYS A 23 -8.91 2.67 12.85
N LYS A 24 -7.92 1.78 12.97
CA LYS A 24 -6.63 2.10 13.61
C LYS A 24 -5.81 3.10 12.80
N ILE A 25 -5.85 3.07 11.47
CA ILE A 25 -5.23 4.12 10.64
C ILE A 25 -5.94 5.45 10.89
N LEU A 26 -7.27 5.46 10.84
CA LEU A 26 -8.09 6.67 11.02
C LEU A 26 -7.92 7.29 12.41
N SER A 27 -7.62 6.50 13.44
CA SER A 27 -7.42 7.04 14.79
C SER A 27 -6.22 7.98 14.92
N TYR A 28 -5.29 7.97 13.97
CA TYR A 28 -4.13 8.89 13.94
C TYR A 28 -4.46 10.27 13.32
N GLU A 29 -5.73 10.56 13.01
CA GLU A 29 -6.13 11.85 12.40
C GLU A 29 -5.59 13.05 13.18
N LYS A 30 -5.70 13.01 14.51
CA LYS A 30 -5.26 14.12 15.37
C LYS A 30 -3.75 14.31 15.31
N GLU A 31 -2.99 13.24 15.44
CA GLU A 31 -1.53 13.24 15.41
C GLU A 31 -1.00 13.70 14.05
N ILE A 32 -1.64 13.27 12.95
CA ILE A 32 -1.30 13.74 11.60
C ILE A 32 -1.54 15.25 11.49
N LYS A 33 -2.70 15.76 11.95
CA LYS A 33 -3.00 17.20 11.96
C LYS A 33 -1.97 18.00 12.76
N GLU A 34 -1.67 17.54 13.98
CA GLU A 34 -0.72 18.22 14.89
C GLU A 34 0.71 18.22 14.33
N SER A 35 1.09 17.18 13.57
CA SER A 35 2.40 17.12 12.92
C SER A 35 2.57 18.14 11.78
N GLY A 36 1.47 18.64 11.19
CA GLY A 36 1.51 19.49 10.00
C GLY A 36 2.08 18.81 8.76
N ALA A 37 2.12 17.47 8.72
CA ALA A 37 2.63 16.71 7.59
C ALA A 37 1.81 16.99 6.32
N LYS A 38 2.50 17.15 5.18
CA LYS A 38 1.88 17.26 3.85
C LYS A 38 1.88 15.95 3.09
N LEU A 39 2.62 14.96 3.59
CA LEU A 39 2.63 13.59 3.10
C LEU A 39 2.76 12.64 4.30
N VAL A 40 1.93 11.61 4.33
CA VAL A 40 2.04 10.49 5.27
C VAL A 40 2.20 9.19 4.49
N VAL A 41 3.27 8.45 4.77
CA VAL A 41 3.54 7.13 4.19
C VAL A 41 3.20 6.04 5.21
N ILE A 42 2.39 5.08 4.80
CA ILE A 42 1.94 3.93 5.61
C ILE A 42 2.59 2.64 5.06
N PRO A 43 3.03 1.70 5.91
CA PRO A 43 3.80 0.51 5.52
C PRO A 43 3.11 -0.42 4.51
N GLU A 44 3.93 -1.31 3.93
CA GLU A 44 3.54 -2.33 2.96
C GLU A 44 2.43 -3.23 3.52
N ALA A 45 1.42 -3.53 2.69
CA ALA A 45 0.34 -4.47 3.01
C ALA A 45 -0.34 -4.21 4.36
N THR A 46 -0.42 -2.95 4.81
CA THR A 46 -1.03 -2.61 6.10
C THR A 46 -2.53 -2.92 6.05
N LEU A 47 -3.24 -2.38 5.06
CA LEU A 47 -4.63 -2.79 4.79
C LEU A 47 -4.64 -4.15 4.06
N GLY A 48 -5.48 -5.09 4.48
CA GLY A 48 -5.46 -6.48 4.01
C GLY A 48 -4.45 -7.37 4.73
N GLY A 49 -3.37 -6.80 5.27
CA GLY A 49 -2.40 -7.52 6.08
C GLY A 49 -1.34 -8.29 5.30
N TYR A 50 -0.13 -8.34 5.86
CA TYR A 50 0.93 -9.23 5.40
C TYR A 50 0.84 -10.57 6.14
N PRO A 51 0.66 -11.72 5.45
CA PRO A 51 0.46 -13.03 6.07
C PRO A 51 1.78 -13.64 6.56
N LYS A 52 2.44 -12.97 7.51
CA LYS A 52 3.78 -13.34 8.00
C LYS A 52 3.74 -14.73 8.64
N GLY A 53 4.61 -15.63 8.16
CA GLY A 53 4.75 -16.99 8.68
C GLY A 53 3.82 -18.02 8.03
N SER A 54 2.84 -17.59 7.24
CA SER A 54 2.01 -18.51 6.46
C SER A 54 2.74 -18.96 5.18
N ASN A 55 2.51 -20.22 4.80
CA ASN A 55 2.87 -20.77 3.50
C ASN A 55 1.65 -21.21 2.67
N PHE A 56 0.43 -20.89 3.15
CA PHE A 56 -0.84 -21.25 2.51
C PHE A 56 -0.95 -22.75 2.16
N GLY A 57 -0.35 -23.62 2.98
CA GLY A 57 -0.38 -25.07 2.78
C GLY A 57 0.28 -25.55 1.48
N VAL A 58 1.19 -24.76 0.91
CA VAL A 58 1.91 -25.08 -0.32
C VAL A 58 3.28 -25.68 -0.01
N TYR A 59 3.53 -26.87 -0.54
CA TYR A 59 4.83 -27.55 -0.56
C TYR A 59 5.06 -28.16 -1.95
N LEU A 60 6.25 -28.72 -2.22
CA LEU A 60 6.58 -29.24 -3.54
C LEU A 60 5.60 -30.34 -3.98
N GLY A 61 4.72 -30.01 -4.93
CA GLY A 61 3.68 -30.90 -5.45
C GLY A 61 2.36 -30.92 -4.66
N TYR A 62 2.30 -30.34 -3.47
CA TYR A 62 1.14 -30.41 -2.57
C TYR A 62 0.44 -29.06 -2.40
N ARG A 63 -0.90 -29.10 -2.36
CA ARG A 63 -1.76 -27.95 -2.06
C ARG A 63 -2.87 -28.43 -1.12
N LEU A 64 -2.65 -28.21 0.16
CA LEU A 64 -3.54 -28.66 1.21
C LEU A 64 -4.89 -27.92 1.17
N GLN A 65 -5.94 -28.57 1.66
CA GLN A 65 -7.29 -28.00 1.68
C GLN A 65 -7.35 -26.79 2.63
N GLU A 66 -6.68 -26.89 3.77
CA GLU A 66 -6.59 -25.81 4.78
C GLU A 66 -5.95 -24.55 4.18
N GLY A 67 -4.97 -24.73 3.27
CA GLY A 67 -4.31 -23.63 2.56
C GLY A 67 -5.25 -22.90 1.58
N ARG A 68 -6.18 -23.63 0.95
CA ARG A 68 -7.21 -23.04 0.08
C ARG A 68 -8.20 -22.23 0.90
N GLU A 69 -8.59 -22.74 2.06
CA GLU A 69 -9.49 -22.05 2.99
C GLU A 69 -8.84 -20.81 3.58
N GLU A 70 -7.55 -20.88 3.91
CA GLU A 70 -6.76 -19.71 4.34
C GLU A 70 -6.70 -18.65 3.24
N TYR A 71 -6.40 -19.04 1.99
CA TYR A 71 -6.41 -18.10 0.86
C TYR A 71 -7.79 -17.47 0.65
N ALA A 72 -8.87 -18.25 0.76
CA ALA A 72 -10.24 -17.73 0.63
C ALA A 72 -10.57 -16.67 1.71
N LYS A 73 -10.15 -16.91 2.96
CA LYS A 73 -10.28 -15.92 4.04
C LYS A 73 -9.44 -14.68 3.77
N TYR A 74 -8.21 -14.85 3.32
CA TYR A 74 -7.32 -13.75 2.97
C TYR A 74 -7.85 -12.90 1.81
N LEU A 75 -8.41 -13.54 0.77
CA LEU A 75 -9.09 -12.89 -0.35
C LEU A 75 -10.32 -12.07 0.09
N ALA A 76 -11.04 -12.53 1.11
CA ALA A 76 -12.21 -11.84 1.64
C ALA A 76 -11.86 -10.54 2.40
N GLU A 77 -10.66 -10.48 2.99
CA GLU A 77 -10.17 -9.30 3.72
C GLU A 77 -9.43 -8.28 2.83
N ALA A 78 -9.12 -8.62 1.57
CA ALA A 78 -8.52 -7.70 0.62
C ALA A 78 -9.53 -6.63 0.13
N ILE A 79 -9.03 -5.47 -0.29
CA ILE A 79 -9.86 -4.32 -0.66
C ILE A 79 -9.96 -4.17 -2.18
N GLU A 80 -11.08 -3.65 -2.67
CA GLU A 80 -11.18 -3.18 -4.06
C GLU A 80 -10.75 -1.71 -4.14
N ILE A 81 -10.08 -1.33 -5.21
CA ILE A 81 -9.57 0.04 -5.39
C ILE A 81 -10.37 0.78 -6.47
N GLY A 82 -10.90 1.93 -6.10
CA GLY A 82 -11.58 2.84 -7.01
C GLY A 82 -12.14 4.07 -6.29
N ASN A 83 -12.92 4.86 -7.01
CA ASN A 83 -13.54 6.08 -6.49
C ASN A 83 -15.02 5.88 -6.13
N GLY A 84 -15.45 6.55 -5.06
CA GLY A 84 -16.84 6.58 -4.60
C GLY A 84 -17.21 5.49 -3.60
N GLU A 85 -18.45 5.54 -3.12
CA GLU A 85 -18.94 4.75 -1.97
C GLU A 85 -18.85 3.23 -2.15
N LYS A 86 -18.75 2.74 -3.39
CA LYS A 86 -18.50 1.33 -3.70
C LYS A 86 -17.16 0.84 -3.14
N TYR A 87 -16.20 1.74 -2.92
CA TYR A 87 -14.86 1.46 -2.41
C TYR A 87 -14.72 2.11 -1.02
N PRO A 88 -15.31 1.52 0.03
CA PRO A 88 -15.44 2.18 1.33
C PRO A 88 -14.10 2.44 2.01
N GLU A 89 -13.12 1.55 1.86
CA GLU A 89 -11.79 1.73 2.44
C GLU A 89 -11.06 2.90 1.80
N ILE A 90 -11.08 3.00 0.47
CA ILE A 90 -10.49 4.15 -0.25
C ILE A 90 -11.24 5.44 0.10
N SER A 91 -12.57 5.41 0.14
CA SER A 91 -13.39 6.58 0.48
C SER A 91 -13.08 7.12 1.88
N GLN A 92 -12.87 6.24 2.86
CA GLN A 92 -12.49 6.64 4.22
C GLN A 92 -11.07 7.19 4.29
N LEU A 93 -10.12 6.63 3.54
CA LEU A 93 -8.78 7.21 3.42
C LEU A 93 -8.80 8.58 2.72
N CYS A 94 -9.63 8.78 1.71
CA CYS A 94 -9.86 10.10 1.09
C CYS A 94 -10.41 11.10 2.12
N ALA A 95 -11.36 10.68 2.97
CA ALA A 95 -11.89 11.51 4.04
C ALA A 95 -10.80 11.88 5.07
N LEU A 96 -9.94 10.93 5.46
CA LEU A 96 -8.78 11.18 6.33
C LEU A 96 -7.81 12.18 5.69
N SER A 97 -7.44 11.97 4.43
CA SER A 97 -6.54 12.85 3.68
C SER A 97 -7.09 14.28 3.64
N LYS A 98 -8.36 14.44 3.27
CA LYS A 98 -9.05 15.73 3.26
C LYS A 98 -9.11 16.39 4.65
N ALA A 99 -9.41 15.62 5.70
CA ALA A 99 -9.50 16.15 7.06
C ALA A 99 -8.14 16.63 7.58
N THR A 100 -7.06 15.95 7.20
CA THR A 100 -5.69 16.23 7.66
C THR A 100 -4.92 17.21 6.76
N ASP A 101 -5.44 17.52 5.57
CA ASP A 101 -4.73 18.28 4.53
C ASP A 101 -3.34 17.69 4.20
N ALA A 102 -3.28 16.35 4.20
CA ALA A 102 -2.08 15.58 3.95
C ALA A 102 -2.35 14.53 2.87
N SER A 103 -1.46 14.43 1.87
CA SER A 103 -1.50 13.32 0.93
C SER A 103 -1.10 12.02 1.62
N LEU A 104 -1.71 10.90 1.23
CA LEU A 104 -1.44 9.58 1.81
C LEU A 104 -0.84 8.66 0.76
N CYS A 105 0.22 7.93 1.14
CA CYS A 105 0.74 6.79 0.40
C CYS A 105 0.53 5.54 1.24
N VAL A 106 -0.41 4.68 0.86
CA VAL A 106 -0.87 3.58 1.73
C VAL A 106 -0.63 2.22 1.08
N GLY A 107 0.12 1.36 1.77
CA GLY A 107 0.27 -0.03 1.37
C GLY A 107 -0.97 -0.87 1.70
N CYS A 108 -1.49 -1.58 0.70
CA CYS A 108 -2.68 -2.41 0.82
C CYS A 108 -2.58 -3.70 -0.02
N ILE A 109 -3.49 -4.63 0.27
CA ILE A 109 -3.75 -5.80 -0.57
C ILE A 109 -5.00 -5.52 -1.40
N GLU A 110 -4.78 -5.33 -2.70
CA GLU A 110 -5.83 -5.10 -3.68
C GLU A 110 -6.41 -6.43 -4.15
N ARG A 111 -7.74 -6.51 -4.26
CA ARG A 111 -8.46 -7.57 -4.96
C ARG A 111 -8.99 -7.05 -6.30
N ASP A 112 -8.74 -7.83 -7.35
CA ASP A 112 -9.31 -7.64 -8.68
C ASP A 112 -9.79 -9.00 -9.20
N GLY A 113 -11.11 -9.19 -9.16
CA GLY A 113 -11.73 -10.51 -9.31
C GLY A 113 -11.25 -11.47 -8.22
N THR A 114 -10.58 -12.55 -8.65
CA THR A 114 -10.02 -13.59 -7.75
C THR A 114 -8.50 -13.46 -7.56
N THR A 115 -7.90 -12.38 -8.05
CA THR A 115 -6.45 -12.14 -7.95
C THR A 115 -6.16 -11.08 -6.90
N LEU A 116 -5.15 -11.34 -6.07
CA LEU A 116 -4.63 -10.37 -5.10
C LEU A 116 -3.38 -9.69 -5.62
N TYR A 117 -3.21 -8.40 -5.32
CA TYR A 117 -2.01 -7.64 -5.68
C TYR A 117 -1.50 -6.86 -4.46
N CYS A 118 -0.20 -6.96 -4.19
CA CYS A 118 0.46 -6.05 -3.26
C CYS A 118 0.54 -4.67 -3.92
N THR A 119 -0.14 -3.69 -3.34
CA THR A 119 -0.40 -2.40 -3.99
C THR A 119 -0.08 -1.25 -3.04
N MET A 120 0.41 -0.14 -3.57
CA MET A 120 0.38 1.14 -2.85
C MET A 120 -0.58 2.09 -3.56
N VAL A 121 -1.44 2.76 -2.79
CA VAL A 121 -2.36 3.78 -3.31
C VAL A 121 -1.89 5.18 -2.91
N TYR A 122 -2.13 6.13 -3.79
CA TYR A 122 -1.86 7.55 -3.59
C TYR A 122 -3.19 8.30 -3.48
N ILE A 123 -3.32 9.08 -2.42
CA ILE A 123 -4.51 9.85 -2.11
C ILE A 123 -4.10 11.30 -1.86
N ASP A 124 -4.78 12.21 -2.52
CA ASP A 124 -4.60 13.65 -2.41
C ASP A 124 -5.77 14.26 -1.61
N PRO A 125 -5.53 15.25 -0.71
CA PRO A 125 -6.57 15.87 0.11
C PRO A 125 -7.65 16.59 -0.70
N LYS A 126 -7.33 17.04 -1.92
CA LYS A 126 -8.25 17.76 -2.81
C LYS A 126 -8.88 16.83 -3.83
N ASP A 127 -8.07 16.02 -4.51
CA ASP A 127 -8.50 15.22 -5.65
C ASP A 127 -8.92 13.78 -5.28
N GLY A 128 -8.72 13.37 -4.02
CA GLY A 128 -9.08 12.04 -3.54
C GLY A 128 -8.09 10.98 -4.03
N TYR A 129 -8.57 9.82 -4.49
CA TYR A 129 -7.68 8.78 -5.02
C TYR A 129 -7.12 9.18 -6.39
N VAL A 130 -5.80 9.35 -6.47
CA VAL A 130 -5.10 9.89 -7.64
C VAL A 130 -4.21 8.86 -8.37
N GLY A 131 -4.01 7.68 -7.80
CA GLY A 131 -3.29 6.61 -8.48
C GLY A 131 -2.91 5.44 -7.60
N LYS A 132 -2.41 4.38 -8.23
CA LYS A 132 -1.89 3.19 -7.54
C LYS A 132 -0.66 2.64 -8.24
N HIS A 133 0.12 1.86 -7.51
CA HIS A 133 1.18 1.01 -8.02
C HIS A 133 1.03 -0.42 -7.53
N ARG A 134 0.88 -1.37 -8.45
CA ARG A 134 0.95 -2.81 -8.16
C ARG A 134 2.41 -3.25 -8.26
N LYS A 135 2.91 -3.94 -7.21
CA LYS A 135 4.28 -4.49 -7.16
C LYS A 135 4.56 -5.30 -8.43
N LEU A 136 5.59 -4.94 -9.20
CA LEU A 136 5.93 -5.55 -10.48
C LEU A 136 6.23 -7.04 -10.32
N MET A 137 6.96 -7.41 -9.26
CA MET A 137 7.37 -8.79 -9.01
C MET A 137 7.31 -9.09 -7.51
N PRO A 138 6.32 -9.88 -7.07
CA PRO A 138 6.31 -10.44 -5.73
C PRO A 138 7.57 -11.27 -5.47
N THR A 139 8.09 -11.20 -4.24
CA THR A 139 9.35 -11.83 -3.82
C THR A 139 9.10 -13.24 -3.31
N ALA A 140 9.87 -14.22 -3.82
CA ALA A 140 9.87 -15.60 -3.32
C ALA A 140 8.45 -16.20 -3.16
N GLY A 141 8.06 -16.56 -1.94
CA GLY A 141 6.76 -17.18 -1.63
C GLY A 141 5.55 -16.28 -1.89
N GLU A 142 5.73 -14.96 -1.95
CA GLU A 142 4.65 -14.02 -2.30
C GLU A 142 4.04 -14.34 -3.68
N ARG A 143 4.82 -14.93 -4.60
CA ARG A 143 4.36 -15.33 -5.95
C ARG A 143 3.28 -16.41 -5.94
N LEU A 144 3.07 -17.08 -4.81
CA LEU A 144 2.00 -18.07 -4.65
C LEU A 144 0.64 -17.40 -4.41
N ILE A 145 0.63 -16.15 -3.93
CA ILE A 145 -0.59 -15.49 -3.46
C ILE A 145 -0.87 -14.14 -4.12
N TRP A 146 0.16 -13.47 -4.65
CA TRP A 146 0.00 -12.18 -5.31
C TRP A 146 0.35 -12.24 -6.79
N GLY A 147 -0.45 -11.54 -7.60
CA GLY A 147 -0.20 -11.28 -9.00
C GLY A 147 0.92 -10.26 -9.21
N GLN A 148 1.46 -10.25 -10.43
CA GLN A 148 2.46 -9.29 -10.87
C GLN A 148 1.78 -8.03 -11.42
N GLY A 149 2.28 -6.87 -11.00
CA GLY A 149 1.97 -5.61 -11.65
C GLY A 149 2.71 -5.44 -12.98
N ASP A 150 2.37 -4.38 -13.70
CA ASP A 150 3.05 -3.97 -14.93
C ASP A 150 3.46 -2.49 -14.89
N GLY A 151 4.12 -2.04 -15.95
CA GLY A 151 4.60 -0.65 -16.07
C GLY A 151 3.51 0.42 -16.16
N SER A 152 2.24 0.04 -16.38
CA SER A 152 1.12 1.01 -16.47
C SER A 152 0.79 1.63 -15.11
N THR A 153 1.16 0.95 -14.03
CA THR A 153 0.89 1.39 -12.65
C THR A 153 2.11 2.04 -11.99
N LEU A 154 2.97 2.73 -12.74
CA LEU A 154 4.13 3.45 -12.20
C LEU A 154 3.89 4.98 -12.20
N PRO A 155 2.91 5.52 -11.46
CA PRO A 155 2.62 6.95 -11.50
C PRO A 155 3.66 7.75 -10.72
N VAL A 156 3.85 9.01 -11.11
CA VAL A 156 4.37 10.07 -10.24
C VAL A 156 3.25 11.07 -10.10
N VAL A 157 2.86 11.37 -8.86
CA VAL A 157 1.71 12.23 -8.57
C VAL A 157 2.19 13.51 -7.91
N ASP A 158 1.62 14.64 -8.34
CA ASP A 158 1.87 15.94 -7.75
C ASP A 158 1.14 16.05 -6.40
N THR A 159 1.82 16.57 -5.38
CA THR A 159 1.24 16.82 -4.05
C THR A 159 1.74 18.15 -3.49
N ALA A 160 1.15 18.61 -2.39
CA ALA A 160 1.64 19.78 -1.66
C ALA A 160 3.06 19.60 -1.09
N ALA A 161 3.56 18.37 -0.96
CA ALA A 161 4.93 18.09 -0.52
C ALA A 161 5.95 18.04 -1.69
N GLY A 162 5.49 17.96 -2.93
CA GLY A 162 6.28 17.71 -4.14
C GLY A 162 5.78 16.50 -4.92
N LYS A 163 6.52 16.11 -5.95
CA LYS A 163 6.23 14.93 -6.78
C LYS A 163 6.58 13.64 -6.05
N ILE A 164 5.57 12.88 -5.68
CA ILE A 164 5.75 11.61 -4.96
C ILE A 164 5.62 10.43 -5.93
N GLY A 165 6.39 9.39 -5.67
CA GLY A 165 6.37 8.12 -6.37
C GLY A 165 7.17 7.10 -5.56
N GLY A 166 7.16 5.83 -5.94
CA GLY A 166 7.79 4.83 -5.08
C GLY A 166 7.93 3.45 -5.66
N ALA A 167 8.43 2.56 -4.81
CA ALA A 167 8.58 1.14 -5.09
C ALA A 167 8.39 0.34 -3.79
N ILE A 168 7.82 -0.85 -3.89
CA ILE A 168 7.45 -1.67 -2.74
C ILE A 168 8.58 -2.66 -2.43
N CYS A 169 9.11 -2.61 -1.20
CA CYS A 169 10.05 -3.60 -0.70
C CYS A 169 11.26 -3.80 -1.65
N TRP A 170 11.49 -5.02 -2.17
CA TRP A 170 12.65 -5.36 -2.99
C TRP A 170 12.60 -4.80 -4.42
N GLU A 171 11.51 -4.17 -4.84
CA GLU A 171 11.48 -3.40 -6.09
C GLU A 171 12.51 -2.27 -6.08
N ASN A 172 12.88 -1.78 -4.90
CA ASN A 172 13.96 -0.81 -4.72
C ASN A 172 15.33 -1.34 -5.22
N MET A 173 15.51 -2.65 -5.33
CA MET A 173 16.72 -3.25 -5.90
C MET A 173 16.71 -3.29 -7.43
N MET A 174 15.58 -2.98 -8.09
CA MET A 174 15.46 -3.00 -9.55
C MET A 174 15.96 -1.68 -10.16
N PRO A 175 17.11 -1.67 -10.87
CA PRO A 175 17.69 -0.42 -11.38
C PRO A 175 16.84 0.24 -12.46
N LEU A 176 16.20 -0.56 -13.34
CA LEU A 176 15.38 -0.03 -14.43
C LEU A 176 14.08 0.61 -13.93
N LEU A 177 13.47 0.08 -12.87
CA LEU A 177 12.30 0.70 -12.23
C LEU A 177 12.68 2.08 -11.68
N ARG A 178 13.75 2.14 -10.87
CA ARG A 178 14.23 3.41 -10.30
C ARG A 178 14.58 4.42 -11.40
N TYR A 179 15.30 4.00 -12.43
CA TYR A 179 15.63 4.85 -13.58
C TYR A 179 14.36 5.40 -14.26
N ALA A 180 13.36 4.56 -14.51
CA ALA A 180 12.10 4.99 -15.13
C ALA A 180 11.37 6.03 -14.28
N MET A 181 11.37 5.88 -12.97
CA MET A 181 10.74 6.83 -12.03
C MET A 181 11.54 8.13 -11.89
N TYR A 182 12.88 8.07 -11.88
CA TYR A 182 13.73 9.27 -11.93
C TYR A 182 13.50 10.07 -13.20
N LYS A 183 13.33 9.40 -14.35
CA LYS A 183 13.01 10.07 -15.62
C LYS A 183 11.65 10.78 -15.60
N LYS A 184 10.73 10.35 -14.73
CA LYS A 184 9.42 11.01 -14.50
C LYS A 184 9.51 12.17 -13.50
N GLY A 185 10.67 12.43 -12.91
CA GLY A 185 10.91 13.57 -12.02
C GLY A 185 10.35 13.39 -10.61
N VAL A 186 10.42 12.19 -10.05
CA VAL A 186 10.10 11.96 -8.64
C VAL A 186 11.03 12.77 -7.73
N GLU A 187 10.47 13.46 -6.73
CA GLU A 187 11.20 14.28 -5.76
C GLU A 187 11.23 13.61 -4.38
N ILE A 188 10.14 12.94 -4.01
CA ILE A 188 10.01 12.21 -2.74
C ILE A 188 9.72 10.74 -3.05
N TRP A 189 10.60 9.86 -2.57
CA TRP A 189 10.54 8.43 -2.82
C TRP A 189 9.86 7.68 -1.66
N CYS A 190 8.63 7.23 -1.88
CA CYS A 190 7.88 6.40 -0.92
C CYS A 190 8.33 4.94 -1.04
N ALA A 191 8.96 4.39 0.01
CA ALA A 191 9.48 3.02 0.02
C ALA A 191 8.90 2.18 1.18
N PRO A 192 7.60 1.84 1.15
CA PRO A 192 7.01 0.95 2.14
C PRO A 192 7.65 -0.46 2.06
N THR A 193 7.91 -1.07 3.21
CA THR A 193 8.52 -2.40 3.31
C THR A 193 8.07 -3.18 4.54
N VAL A 194 8.07 -4.52 4.43
CA VAL A 194 7.90 -5.49 5.53
C VAL A 194 9.18 -6.32 5.79
N ASP A 195 10.31 -5.95 5.16
CA ASP A 195 11.60 -6.59 5.38
C ASP A 195 12.18 -6.14 6.73
N ALA A 196 12.47 -7.10 7.62
CA ALA A 196 13.01 -6.87 8.95
C ALA A 196 14.27 -7.70 9.20
N ARG A 197 15.00 -8.08 8.14
CA ARG A 197 16.28 -8.79 8.29
C ARG A 197 17.27 -7.90 9.05
N PRO A 198 18.05 -8.46 10.00
CA PRO A 198 19.16 -7.72 10.59
C PRO A 198 20.11 -7.29 9.47
N ILE A 199 20.52 -6.02 9.51
CA ILE A 199 21.57 -5.45 8.65
C ILE A 199 22.91 -6.04 9.08
#